data_AF-A0A8S4RY89-F1
#
_entry.id   AF-A0A8S4RY89-F1
#
_cell.length_a   1.000
_cell.length_b   1.000
_cell.length_c   1.000
_cell.angle_alpha   90.00
_cell.angle_beta   90.00
_cell.angle_gamma   90.00
#
_symmetry.space_group_name_H-M   'P 1'
#
loop_
_entity.id
_entity.type
_entity.pdbx_description
1 polymer ?
#
loop_
_entity_poly.entity_id
_entity_poly.type
_entity_poly.pdbx_seq_one_letter_code
_entity_poly.pdbx_strand_id
1 'polypeptide(L)'
;MTDIKSIFKQQCIVPDVLTTAPSDFISIQYPSGVSVDIGKELTPTQVKDKPNVKWAAKDSEYYTLALVDPDAPSRENPKFREWHHWLVGNILGGDMNKGVVLSDYIGSGPPKGTGLHRYIFLVYKQQDKCDFSKVPKLPSNSGDKRVTFESVRASYRSVLLEQRVVTFNRMSIQNLNTFDPFADAIKSSEDDVQDGLVHVRIQQRNGRKTLTTVQGLSSEYDLKKIVRACKKEFACNGTVVEHPEYGEVLQLQGDQRENICQWLTKSGLVKPEQLKVHGF
;
A
#
# COMPACT_ATOMS: atom_id res chain seq x y z
N MET A 1 24.91 -16.97 -22.40
CA MET A 1 23.47 -16.94 -22.07
C MET A 1 23.35 -16.38 -20.67
N THR A 2 22.63 -15.27 -20.51
CA THR A 2 22.48 -14.62 -19.21
C THR A 2 21.51 -15.45 -18.36
N ASP A 3 21.97 -15.94 -17.22
CA ASP A 3 21.18 -16.75 -16.30
C ASP A 3 20.08 -15.91 -15.63
N ILE A 4 18.83 -16.39 -15.69
CA ILE A 4 17.62 -15.74 -15.14
C ILE A 4 17.83 -15.42 -13.66
N LYS A 5 18.40 -16.36 -12.91
CA LYS A 5 18.62 -16.18 -11.46
C LYS A 5 19.55 -15.01 -11.17
N SER A 6 20.57 -14.84 -12.00
CA SER A 6 21.54 -13.75 -11.90
C SER A 6 20.90 -12.39 -12.18
N ILE A 7 20.04 -12.30 -13.20
CA ILE A 7 19.31 -11.06 -13.52
C ILE A 7 18.38 -10.63 -12.38
N PHE A 8 17.64 -11.58 -11.80
CA PHE A 8 16.67 -11.30 -10.73
C PHE A 8 17.35 -10.85 -9.43
N LYS A 9 18.53 -11.39 -9.14
CA LYS A 9 19.36 -10.94 -8.02
C LYS A 9 19.95 -9.56 -8.26
N GLN A 10 20.50 -9.30 -9.46
CA GLN A 10 21.08 -7.99 -9.81
C GLN A 10 20.07 -6.85 -9.73
N GLN A 11 18.79 -7.16 -9.95
CA GLN A 11 17.70 -6.18 -10.00
C GLN A 11 16.93 -6.10 -8.67
N CYS A 12 17.46 -6.78 -7.64
CA CYS A 12 16.90 -6.89 -6.30
C CYS A 12 15.43 -7.35 -6.30
N ILE A 13 15.00 -8.16 -7.27
CA ILE A 13 13.64 -8.75 -7.25
C ILE A 13 13.61 -9.94 -6.31
N VAL A 14 14.72 -10.68 -6.30
CA VAL A 14 15.04 -11.63 -5.24
C VAL A 14 16.08 -10.95 -4.34
N PRO A 15 15.79 -10.71 -3.04
CA PRO A 15 14.66 -11.20 -2.26
C PRO A 15 13.45 -10.25 -2.12
N ASP A 16 13.48 -9.01 -2.64
CA ASP A 16 12.49 -7.98 -2.28
C ASP A 16 11.02 -8.36 -2.55
N VAL A 17 10.76 -9.15 -3.59
CA VAL A 17 9.41 -9.50 -4.08
C VAL A 17 9.23 -11.02 -4.14
N LEU A 18 10.29 -11.72 -4.55
CA LEU A 18 10.29 -13.17 -4.71
C LEU A 18 11.38 -13.76 -3.83
N THR A 19 11.06 -14.88 -3.18
CA THR A 19 12.05 -15.67 -2.44
C THR A 19 12.93 -16.50 -3.38
N THR A 20 12.40 -16.86 -4.56
CA THR A 20 13.06 -17.71 -5.54
C THR A 20 12.86 -17.12 -6.93
N ALA A 21 13.90 -17.14 -7.77
CA ALA A 21 13.77 -16.71 -9.16
C ALA A 21 12.90 -17.71 -9.96
N PRO A 22 12.08 -17.23 -10.90
CA PRO A 22 11.24 -18.07 -11.75
C PRO A 22 12.06 -18.94 -12.70
N SER A 23 11.40 -19.95 -13.29
CA SER A 23 11.98 -20.82 -14.31
C SER A 23 11.88 -20.25 -15.73
N ASP A 24 10.89 -19.39 -15.99
CA ASP A 24 10.52 -18.96 -17.35
C ASP A 24 10.22 -17.44 -17.44
N PHE A 25 10.05 -16.95 -18.68
CA PHE A 25 9.67 -15.57 -19.00
C PHE A 25 8.28 -15.45 -19.63
N ILE A 26 7.63 -14.30 -19.40
CA ILE A 26 6.36 -13.93 -20.05
C ILE A 26 6.62 -12.89 -21.12
N SER A 27 5.91 -13.05 -22.24
CA SER A 27 5.87 -12.07 -23.30
C SER A 27 4.76 -11.08 -23.02
N ILE A 28 5.10 -9.80 -22.94
CA ILE A 28 4.16 -8.72 -22.66
C ILE A 28 4.29 -7.67 -23.75
N GLN A 29 3.18 -7.38 -24.41
CA GLN A 29 3.12 -6.39 -25.48
C GLN A 29 2.00 -5.40 -25.21
N TYR A 30 2.36 -4.12 -25.14
CA TYR A 30 1.40 -3.04 -24.99
C TYR A 30 0.79 -2.63 -26.34
N PRO A 31 -0.47 -2.14 -26.36
CA PRO A 31 -1.10 -1.63 -27.58
C PRO A 31 -0.33 -0.47 -28.24
N SER A 32 0.49 0.25 -27.47
CA SER A 32 1.40 1.29 -27.98
C SER A 32 2.54 0.75 -28.87
N GLY A 33 2.69 -0.58 -28.97
CA GLY A 33 3.71 -1.26 -29.77
C GLY A 33 4.97 -1.62 -28.97
N VAL A 34 5.11 -1.15 -27.72
CA VAL A 34 6.27 -1.49 -26.89
C VAL A 34 6.09 -2.87 -26.26
N SER A 35 7.19 -3.62 -26.20
CA SER A 35 7.28 -4.86 -25.42
C SER A 35 8.07 -4.63 -24.14
N VAL A 36 7.72 -5.38 -23.10
CA VAL A 36 8.42 -5.36 -21.81
C VAL A 36 9.64 -6.24 -21.91
N ASP A 37 10.81 -5.62 -21.73
CA ASP A 37 12.10 -6.30 -21.64
C ASP A 37 12.73 -5.99 -20.28
N ILE A 38 13.51 -6.92 -19.76
CA ILE A 38 14.13 -6.81 -18.43
C ILE A 38 15.00 -5.54 -18.36
N GLY A 39 14.69 -4.70 -17.38
CA GLY A 39 15.48 -3.50 -17.08
C GLY A 39 15.29 -2.36 -18.08
N LYS A 40 14.43 -2.54 -19.09
CA LYS A 40 14.05 -1.49 -20.02
C LYS A 40 13.18 -0.46 -19.31
N GLU A 41 13.46 0.80 -19.62
CA GLU A 41 12.65 1.92 -19.16
C GLU A 41 11.50 2.15 -20.14
N LEU A 42 10.26 2.19 -19.64
CA LEU A 42 9.09 2.60 -20.42
C LEU A 42 8.47 3.84 -19.76
N THR A 43 7.59 4.53 -20.48
CA THR A 43 6.89 5.72 -19.97
C THR A 43 5.43 5.42 -19.62
N PRO A 44 4.82 6.11 -18.63
CA PRO A 44 3.41 5.96 -18.29
C PRO A 44 2.48 5.99 -19.51
N THR A 45 2.77 6.87 -20.48
CA THR A 45 2.03 6.98 -21.74
C THR A 45 2.07 5.69 -22.57
N GLN A 46 3.22 5.03 -22.64
CA GLN A 46 3.39 3.79 -23.40
C GLN A 46 2.63 2.62 -22.77
N VAL A 47 2.44 2.65 -21.45
CA VAL A 47 1.82 1.55 -20.68
C VAL A 47 0.45 1.91 -20.11
N LYS A 48 -0.17 2.97 -20.64
CA LYS A 48 -1.48 3.45 -20.18
C LYS A 48 -2.57 2.39 -20.32
N ASP A 49 -2.54 1.64 -21.43
CA ASP A 49 -3.56 0.66 -21.76
C ASP A 49 -3.12 -0.77 -21.41
N LYS A 50 -4.10 -1.62 -21.12
CA LYS A 50 -3.89 -3.02 -20.72
C LYS A 50 -3.08 -3.79 -21.79
N PRO A 51 -1.97 -4.46 -21.42
CA PRO A 51 -1.17 -5.21 -22.37
C PRO A 51 -1.77 -6.57 -22.72
N ASN A 52 -1.30 -7.15 -23.82
CA ASN A 52 -1.42 -8.57 -24.10
C ASN A 52 -0.31 -9.34 -23.38
N VAL A 53 -0.67 -10.40 -22.65
CA VAL A 53 0.26 -11.21 -21.87
C VAL A 53 0.20 -12.66 -22.35
N LYS A 54 1.36 -13.23 -22.67
CA LYS A 54 1.49 -14.61 -23.15
C LYS A 54 2.59 -15.34 -22.39
N TRP A 55 2.34 -16.62 -22.12
CA TRP A 55 3.29 -17.54 -21.50
C TRP A 55 3.05 -18.97 -22.00
N ALA A 56 3.96 -19.88 -21.66
CA ALA A 56 3.79 -21.30 -21.94
C ALA A 56 2.73 -21.92 -21.00
N ALA A 57 1.46 -21.65 -21.30
CA ALA A 57 0.31 -22.17 -20.57
C ALA A 57 -0.07 -23.57 -21.09
N LYS A 58 -0.64 -24.40 -20.21
CA LYS A 58 -1.32 -25.64 -20.61
C LYS A 58 -2.84 -25.43 -20.57
N ASP A 59 -3.52 -25.90 -21.61
CA ASP A 59 -4.96 -25.67 -21.84
C ASP A 59 -5.87 -26.10 -20.68
N SER A 60 -5.47 -27.13 -19.93
CA SER A 60 -6.23 -27.69 -18.80
C SER A 60 -5.86 -27.11 -17.43
N GLU A 61 -4.91 -26.17 -17.37
CA GLU A 61 -4.43 -25.60 -16.12
C GLU A 61 -4.99 -24.20 -15.88
N TYR A 62 -5.15 -23.86 -14.59
CA TYR A 62 -5.54 -22.53 -14.14
C TYR A 62 -4.33 -21.71 -13.74
N TYR A 63 -4.39 -20.41 -14.02
CA TYR A 63 -3.34 -19.46 -13.69
C TYR A 63 -3.89 -18.19 -13.06
N THR A 64 -3.06 -17.55 -12.24
CA THR A 64 -3.27 -16.19 -11.73
C THR A 64 -2.18 -15.28 -12.26
N LEU A 65 -2.57 -14.13 -12.82
CA LEU A 65 -1.71 -13.05 -13.25
C LEU A 65 -1.80 -11.90 -12.25
N ALA A 66 -0.65 -11.36 -11.85
CA ALA A 66 -0.55 -10.14 -11.06
C ALA A 66 0.46 -9.17 -11.67
N LEU A 67 0.14 -7.87 -11.68
CA LEU A 67 1.08 -6.79 -11.93
C LEU A 67 1.24 -6.00 -10.63
N VAL A 68 2.46 -5.95 -10.10
CA VAL A 68 2.76 -5.33 -8.79
C VAL A 68 3.85 -4.28 -8.91
N ASP A 69 3.73 -3.23 -8.09
CA ASP A 69 4.75 -2.22 -7.83
C ASP A 69 5.26 -2.39 -6.38
N PRO A 70 6.47 -2.93 -6.18
CA PRO A 70 7.08 -3.07 -4.85
C PRO A 70 7.73 -1.76 -4.39
N ASP A 71 7.81 -0.73 -5.24
CA ASP A 71 8.48 0.52 -4.94
C ASP A 71 7.49 1.63 -4.59
N ALA A 72 6.20 1.32 -4.39
CA ALA A 72 5.20 2.31 -4.01
C ALA A 72 5.30 2.74 -2.52
N PRO A 73 5.21 4.05 -2.19
CA PRO A 73 5.14 5.21 -3.09
C PRO A 73 6.51 5.64 -3.64
N SER A 74 7.63 5.26 -3.02
CA SER A 74 8.96 5.39 -3.59
C SER A 74 9.86 4.22 -3.19
N ARG A 75 10.87 3.91 -4.03
CA ARG A 75 11.83 2.84 -3.74
C ARG A 75 12.61 3.09 -2.44
N GLU A 76 12.87 4.35 -2.12
CA GLU A 76 13.56 4.77 -0.90
C GLU A 76 12.70 4.57 0.36
N ASN A 77 11.37 4.68 0.23
CA ASN A 77 10.42 4.54 1.33
C ASN A 77 9.15 3.79 0.87
N PRO A 78 9.22 2.46 0.66
CA PRO A 78 8.18 1.69 0.00
C PRO A 78 7.04 1.31 0.96
N LYS A 79 6.40 2.30 1.57
CA LYS A 79 5.32 2.13 2.57
C LYS A 79 4.11 1.34 2.07
N PHE A 80 3.81 1.41 0.77
CA PHE A 80 2.67 0.73 0.17
C PHE A 80 3.06 -0.55 -0.57
N ARG A 81 4.28 -1.06 -0.34
CA ARG A 81 4.71 -2.35 -0.85
C ARG A 81 3.75 -3.44 -0.37
N GLU A 82 3.13 -4.23 -1.23
CA GLU A 82 3.09 -4.20 -2.70
C GLU A 82 1.76 -3.60 -3.19
N TRP A 83 1.83 -2.62 -4.11
CA TRP A 83 0.65 -2.04 -4.75
C TRP A 83 0.34 -2.79 -6.05
N HIS A 84 -0.85 -3.34 -6.19
CA HIS A 84 -1.17 -4.17 -7.35
C HIS A 84 -1.97 -3.40 -8.41
N HIS A 85 -1.35 -3.24 -9.58
CA HIS A 85 -1.91 -2.57 -10.75
C HIS A 85 -2.94 -3.43 -11.49
N TRP A 86 -2.79 -4.75 -11.45
CA TRP A 86 -3.69 -5.67 -12.15
C TRP A 86 -3.68 -7.04 -11.49
N LEU A 87 -4.85 -7.65 -11.32
CA LEU A 87 -4.98 -8.99 -10.75
C LEU A 87 -6.11 -9.76 -11.45
N VAL A 88 -5.76 -10.91 -12.03
CA VAL A 88 -6.70 -11.79 -12.71
C VAL A 88 -6.44 -13.22 -12.27
N GLY A 89 -7.44 -13.88 -11.70
CA GLY A 89 -7.36 -15.28 -11.28
C GLY A 89 -8.14 -16.21 -12.20
N ASN A 90 -8.01 -17.53 -12.00
CA ASN A 90 -8.76 -18.56 -12.74
C ASN A 90 -8.62 -18.46 -14.27
N ILE A 91 -7.47 -18.00 -14.77
CA ILE A 91 -7.19 -17.94 -16.20
C ILE A 91 -7.00 -19.38 -16.70
N LEU A 92 -7.94 -19.89 -17.49
CA LEU A 92 -7.86 -21.25 -18.04
C LEU A 92 -7.05 -21.25 -19.34
N GLY A 93 -6.01 -22.09 -19.41
CA GLY A 93 -5.24 -22.29 -20.65
C GLY A 93 -4.47 -21.07 -21.14
N GLY A 94 -4.23 -20.08 -20.27
CA GLY A 94 -3.59 -18.82 -20.65
C GLY A 94 -4.50 -17.84 -21.41
N ASP A 95 -5.78 -18.17 -21.60
CA ASP A 95 -6.74 -17.26 -22.22
C ASP A 95 -7.26 -16.26 -21.19
N MET A 96 -6.71 -15.04 -21.25
CA MET A 96 -7.07 -13.92 -20.37
C MET A 96 -8.59 -13.63 -20.33
N ASN A 97 -9.34 -13.96 -21.39
CA ASN A 97 -10.79 -13.74 -21.43
C ASN A 97 -11.58 -14.73 -20.57
N LYS A 98 -10.98 -15.87 -20.22
CA LYS A 98 -11.57 -16.89 -19.34
C LYS A 98 -11.25 -16.66 -17.86
N GLY A 99 -10.44 -15.65 -17.55
CA GLY A 99 -10.08 -15.29 -16.19
C GLY A 99 -11.17 -14.48 -15.47
N VAL A 100 -11.06 -14.43 -14.15
CA VAL A 100 -11.85 -13.57 -13.26
C VAL A 100 -10.99 -12.37 -12.89
N VAL A 101 -11.39 -11.18 -13.32
CA VAL A 101 -10.73 -9.92 -12.95
C VAL A 101 -11.08 -9.60 -11.48
N LEU A 102 -10.04 -9.59 -10.64
CA LEU A 102 -10.14 -9.25 -9.22
C LEU A 102 -9.78 -7.78 -9.01
N SER A 103 -8.75 -7.31 -9.70
CA SER A 103 -8.39 -5.89 -9.72
C SER A 103 -8.14 -5.49 -11.15
N ASP A 104 -8.94 -4.56 -11.68
CA ASP A 104 -8.84 -4.14 -13.07
C ASP A 104 -7.53 -3.37 -13.31
N TYR A 105 -7.11 -3.31 -14.57
CA TYR A 105 -5.82 -2.75 -14.95
C TYR A 105 -5.76 -1.25 -14.68
N ILE A 106 -4.73 -0.82 -13.96
CA ILE A 106 -4.33 0.58 -13.82
C ILE A 106 -2.92 0.73 -14.35
N GLY A 107 -2.72 1.65 -15.30
CA GLY A 107 -1.40 1.95 -15.86
C GLY A 107 -0.41 2.45 -14.81
N SER A 108 0.87 2.52 -15.20
CA SER A 108 1.90 3.10 -14.34
C SER A 108 1.68 4.59 -14.13
N GLY A 109 1.89 5.08 -12.92
CA GLY A 109 1.77 6.50 -12.59
C GLY A 109 2.67 6.94 -11.43
N PRO A 110 3.96 6.55 -11.39
CA PRO A 110 4.80 6.81 -10.22
C PRO A 110 4.81 8.31 -9.89
N PRO A 111 4.68 8.71 -8.61
CA PRO A 111 4.59 10.12 -8.26
C PRO A 111 5.85 10.90 -8.64
N LYS A 112 5.71 12.22 -8.81
CA LYS A 112 6.86 13.05 -9.18
C LYS A 112 7.91 13.05 -8.07
N GLY A 113 9.16 12.76 -8.42
CA GLY A 113 10.29 12.78 -7.48
C GLY A 113 10.52 11.48 -6.72
N THR A 114 9.75 10.42 -6.99
CA THR A 114 9.92 9.11 -6.31
C THR A 114 10.91 8.19 -7.01
N GLY A 115 11.51 8.65 -8.11
CA GLY A 115 12.49 7.92 -8.90
C GLY A 115 11.85 6.88 -9.82
N LEU A 116 12.63 5.87 -10.19
CA LEU A 116 12.16 4.77 -11.03
C LEU A 116 11.49 3.69 -10.17
N HIS A 117 10.27 3.33 -10.53
CA HIS A 117 9.55 2.22 -9.93
C HIS A 117 9.68 0.96 -10.79
N ARG A 118 9.77 -0.21 -10.13
CA ARG A 118 9.76 -1.52 -10.78
C ARG A 118 8.33 -2.01 -10.93
N TYR A 119 7.92 -2.31 -12.16
CA TYR A 119 6.62 -2.92 -12.43
C TYR A 119 6.85 -4.38 -12.77
N ILE A 120 6.31 -5.27 -11.95
CA ILE A 120 6.63 -6.70 -12.00
C ILE A 120 5.37 -7.47 -12.34
N PHE A 121 5.38 -8.14 -13.48
CA PHE A 121 4.33 -9.08 -13.85
C PHE A 121 4.69 -10.46 -13.29
N LEU A 122 3.75 -11.11 -12.63
CA LEU A 122 3.89 -12.42 -12.01
C LEU A 122 2.79 -13.34 -12.53
N VAL A 123 3.14 -14.52 -12.99
CA VAL A 123 2.18 -15.60 -13.30
C VAL A 123 2.40 -16.78 -12.37
N TYR A 124 1.32 -17.21 -11.72
CA TYR A 124 1.28 -18.36 -10.84
C TYR A 124 0.40 -19.44 -11.44
N LYS A 125 0.88 -20.69 -11.39
CA LYS A 125 0.02 -21.85 -11.63
C LYS A 125 -0.83 -22.13 -10.39
N GLN A 126 -2.13 -22.29 -10.59
CA GLN A 126 -3.05 -22.76 -9.56
C GLN A 126 -3.14 -24.29 -9.57
N GLN A 127 -3.34 -24.87 -8.38
CA GLN A 127 -3.65 -26.29 -8.25
C GLN A 127 -5.00 -26.65 -8.86
N ASP A 128 -6.00 -25.80 -8.64
CA ASP A 128 -7.36 -25.94 -9.13
C ASP A 128 -8.00 -24.54 -9.26
N LYS A 129 -9.25 -24.49 -9.73
CA LYS A 129 -10.07 -23.28 -9.76
C LYS A 129 -10.30 -22.76 -8.34
N CYS A 130 -9.92 -21.51 -8.10
CA CYS A 130 -10.12 -20.84 -6.82
C CYS A 130 -11.55 -20.27 -6.72
N ASP A 131 -12.12 -20.26 -5.52
CA ASP A 131 -13.33 -19.48 -5.24
C ASP A 131 -12.97 -18.03 -4.91
N PHE A 132 -13.39 -17.10 -5.77
CA PHE A 132 -13.18 -15.66 -5.58
C PHE A 132 -14.46 -14.91 -5.18
N SER A 133 -15.52 -15.60 -4.78
CA SER A 133 -16.81 -15.00 -4.43
C SER A 133 -16.72 -13.93 -3.33
N LYS A 134 -15.77 -14.08 -2.40
CA LYS A 134 -15.54 -13.16 -1.27
C LYS A 134 -14.46 -12.10 -1.53
N VAL A 135 -13.81 -12.15 -2.70
CA VAL A 135 -12.73 -11.22 -3.04
C VAL A 135 -13.34 -9.95 -3.62
N PRO A 136 -13.05 -8.76 -3.05
CA PRO A 136 -13.53 -7.51 -3.61
C PRO A 136 -13.02 -7.33 -5.04
N LYS A 137 -13.90 -6.86 -5.93
CA LYS A 137 -13.53 -6.49 -7.29
C LYS A 137 -13.15 -5.02 -7.34
N LEU A 138 -11.89 -4.72 -7.63
CA LEU A 138 -11.38 -3.34 -7.65
C LEU A 138 -11.44 -2.77 -9.09
N PRO A 139 -12.03 -1.58 -9.30
CA PRO A 139 -12.14 -0.98 -10.61
C PRO A 139 -10.84 -0.26 -11.03
N SER A 140 -10.73 0.15 -12.30
CA SER A 140 -9.55 0.81 -12.86
C SER A 140 -9.45 2.31 -12.55
N ASN A 141 -10.44 2.88 -11.87
CA ASN A 141 -10.54 4.30 -11.56
C ASN A 141 -10.47 4.62 -10.06
N SER A 142 -9.98 3.69 -9.23
CA SER A 142 -9.73 3.90 -7.81
C SER A 142 -8.47 3.14 -7.35
N GLY A 143 -7.68 3.81 -6.51
CA GLY A 143 -6.51 3.24 -5.83
C GLY A 143 -6.86 2.49 -4.54
N ASP A 144 -8.11 2.55 -4.07
CA ASP A 144 -8.52 2.02 -2.77
C ASP A 144 -8.32 0.51 -2.70
N LYS A 145 -7.81 0.04 -1.55
CA LYS A 145 -7.56 -1.38 -1.26
C LYS A 145 -6.61 -2.07 -2.23
N ARG A 146 -5.83 -1.31 -3.00
CA ARG A 146 -4.74 -1.84 -3.85
C ARG A 146 -3.43 -2.07 -3.09
N VAL A 147 -3.32 -1.54 -1.88
CA VAL A 147 -2.24 -1.80 -0.93
C VAL A 147 -2.41 -3.22 -0.36
N THR A 148 -1.31 -3.96 -0.15
CA THR A 148 -1.22 -5.36 0.34
C THR A 148 -1.56 -6.50 -0.64
N PHE A 149 -0.71 -6.69 -1.67
CA PHE A 149 -0.65 -7.98 -2.36
C PHE A 149 -0.26 -9.14 -1.43
N GLU A 150 0.42 -8.91 -0.30
CA GLU A 150 0.72 -9.96 0.69
C GLU A 150 -0.55 -10.62 1.25
N SER A 151 -1.63 -9.86 1.49
CA SER A 151 -2.93 -10.38 1.95
C SER A 151 -3.61 -11.24 0.89
N VAL A 152 -3.50 -10.83 -0.37
CA VAL A 152 -3.88 -11.60 -1.56
C VAL A 152 -3.06 -12.89 -1.58
N ARG A 153 -1.73 -12.79 -1.62
CA ARG A 153 -0.79 -13.92 -1.63
C ARG A 153 -0.99 -14.87 -0.44
N ALA A 154 -1.31 -14.38 0.76
CA ALA A 154 -1.62 -15.18 1.94
C ALA A 154 -2.95 -15.93 1.80
N SER A 155 -3.97 -15.30 1.21
CA SER A 155 -5.25 -15.93 0.89
C SER A 155 -5.12 -17.03 -0.16
N TYR A 156 -4.13 -16.93 -1.05
CA TYR A 156 -3.91 -17.87 -2.16
C TYR A 156 -2.70 -18.80 -1.97
N ARG A 157 -1.94 -18.65 -0.87
CA ARG A 157 -0.66 -19.34 -0.62
C ARG A 157 -0.78 -20.86 -0.58
N SER A 158 -1.95 -21.37 -0.20
CA SER A 158 -2.26 -22.80 -0.15
C SER A 158 -2.64 -23.41 -1.51
N VAL A 159 -2.86 -22.59 -2.55
CA VAL A 159 -3.36 -23.05 -3.87
C VAL A 159 -2.42 -22.70 -5.03
N LEU A 160 -1.47 -21.78 -4.83
CA LEU A 160 -0.47 -21.41 -5.82
C LEU A 160 0.76 -22.31 -5.69
N LEU A 161 0.87 -23.30 -6.59
CA LEU A 161 1.86 -24.37 -6.47
C LEU A 161 3.25 -24.01 -7.00
N GLU A 162 3.39 -22.93 -7.80
CA GLU A 162 4.69 -22.52 -8.34
C GLU A 162 4.69 -21.07 -8.88
N GLN A 163 5.74 -20.31 -8.54
CA GLN A 163 6.08 -19.03 -9.16
C GLN A 163 6.78 -19.31 -10.48
N ARG A 164 6.04 -19.22 -11.60
CA ARG A 164 6.59 -19.70 -12.86
C ARG A 164 7.26 -18.60 -13.67
N VAL A 165 6.75 -17.36 -13.63
CA VAL A 165 7.08 -16.45 -14.73
C VAL A 165 7.03 -14.99 -14.36
N VAL A 166 8.13 -14.27 -14.62
CA VAL A 166 8.27 -12.86 -14.27
C VAL A 166 9.00 -12.05 -15.33
N THR A 167 8.44 -10.89 -15.67
CA THR A 167 9.10 -9.85 -16.48
C THR A 167 8.85 -8.51 -15.79
N PHE A 168 9.85 -7.63 -15.80
CA PHE A 168 9.72 -6.31 -15.18
C PHE A 168 10.40 -5.20 -15.99
N ASN A 169 9.89 -4.00 -15.81
CA ASN A 169 10.39 -2.76 -16.42
C ASN A 169 10.56 -1.68 -15.35
N ARG A 170 11.37 -0.67 -15.68
CA ARG A 170 11.53 0.54 -14.87
C ARG A 170 10.70 1.66 -15.49
N MET A 171 10.09 2.52 -14.68
CA MET A 171 9.22 3.60 -15.19
C MET A 171 9.56 4.94 -14.57
N SER A 172 9.68 5.98 -15.40
CA SER A 172 9.78 7.39 -14.98
C SER A 172 8.60 8.20 -15.52
N ILE A 173 8.14 9.20 -14.77
CA ILE A 173 7.12 10.13 -15.25
C ILE A 173 7.63 11.02 -16.40
N GLN A 174 6.75 11.32 -17.36
CA GLN A 174 6.85 12.51 -18.20
C GLN A 174 5.55 13.30 -18.01
N ASN A 175 5.68 14.58 -17.65
CA ASN A 175 4.60 15.52 -17.33
C ASN A 175 3.29 15.24 -18.09
N LEU A 176 2.29 14.68 -17.42
CA LEU A 176 0.93 14.61 -17.93
C LEU A 176 -0.05 14.92 -16.80
N ASN A 177 -0.97 15.85 -17.08
CA ASN A 177 -2.14 16.19 -16.25
C ASN A 177 -3.17 15.05 -16.23
N THR A 178 -2.74 13.82 -15.95
CA THR A 178 -3.58 12.62 -15.97
C THR A 178 -3.67 12.06 -14.56
N PHE A 179 -4.89 11.68 -14.17
CA PHE A 179 -5.26 10.95 -12.94
C PHE A 179 -4.08 10.20 -12.30
N ASP A 180 -3.70 10.60 -11.07
CA ASP A 180 -2.66 9.95 -10.27
C ASP A 180 -3.29 8.75 -9.53
N PRO A 181 -3.03 7.51 -9.97
CA PRO A 181 -3.66 6.32 -9.39
C PRO A 181 -3.20 6.05 -7.95
N PHE A 182 -2.12 6.69 -7.50
CA PHE A 182 -1.65 6.63 -6.12
C PHE A 182 -2.34 7.67 -5.23
N ALA A 183 -2.95 8.73 -5.78
CA ALA A 183 -3.57 9.79 -4.98
C ALA A 183 -4.75 9.28 -4.13
N ASP A 184 -5.54 8.33 -4.63
CA ASP A 184 -6.64 7.73 -3.87
C ASP A 184 -6.13 6.70 -2.84
N ALA A 185 -5.02 6.01 -3.13
CA ALA A 185 -4.33 5.18 -2.13
C ALA A 185 -3.69 6.04 -1.03
N ILE A 186 -3.19 7.23 -1.39
CA ILE A 186 -2.68 8.23 -0.44
C ILE A 186 -3.84 8.77 0.39
N LYS A 187 -4.99 9.13 -0.21
CA LYS A 187 -6.19 9.59 0.51
C LYS A 187 -6.82 8.51 1.38
N SER A 188 -6.87 7.25 0.94
CA SER A 188 -7.30 6.13 1.79
C SER A 188 -6.25 5.71 2.80
N SER A 189 -5.01 6.19 2.68
CA SER A 189 -3.98 6.13 3.74
C SER A 189 -3.91 7.39 4.61
N GLU A 190 -4.68 8.43 4.27
CA GLU A 190 -4.95 9.53 5.21
C GLU A 190 -5.95 9.09 6.30
N ASP A 191 -6.61 7.95 6.10
CA ASP A 191 -7.42 7.20 7.07
C ASP A 191 -6.76 5.83 7.36
N ASP A 192 -5.78 5.80 8.27
CA ASP A 192 -4.93 4.66 8.69
C ASP A 192 -3.74 4.34 7.74
N VAL A 193 -2.47 4.65 8.04
CA VAL A 193 -1.73 4.48 9.29
C VAL A 193 -0.71 5.62 9.38
N GLN A 194 -1.02 6.66 10.16
CA GLN A 194 0.06 7.31 10.89
C GLN A 194 0.68 6.22 11.78
N ASP A 195 1.91 5.83 11.47
CA ASP A 195 2.87 5.42 12.49
C ASP A 195 3.23 6.65 13.36
N GLY A 196 2.17 7.34 13.82
CA GLY A 196 2.19 8.60 14.52
C GLY A 196 2.29 8.25 15.97
N LEU A 197 3.50 8.31 16.48
CA LEU A 197 3.71 8.40 17.91
C LEU A 197 2.72 9.43 18.47
N VAL A 198 1.87 9.03 19.40
CA VAL A 198 0.97 9.94 20.09
C VAL A 198 1.83 10.71 21.08
N HIS A 199 2.07 11.98 20.78
CA HIS A 199 2.88 12.85 21.61
C HIS A 199 1.98 13.48 22.68
N VAL A 200 2.26 13.14 23.94
CA VAL A 200 1.68 13.82 25.10
C VAL A 200 2.70 14.81 25.62
N ARG A 201 2.47 16.11 25.45
CA ARG A 201 3.38 17.18 25.90
C ARG A 201 2.74 18.01 26.99
N ILE A 202 3.57 18.51 27.92
CA ILE A 202 3.16 19.52 28.88
C ILE A 202 3.66 20.89 28.44
N GLN A 203 2.81 21.91 28.52
CA GLN A 203 3.14 23.29 28.19
C GLN A 203 2.72 24.22 29.32
N GLN A 204 3.50 25.28 29.57
CA GLN A 204 3.15 26.30 30.56
C GLN A 204 2.23 27.35 29.92
N ARG A 205 1.02 27.51 30.47
CA ARG A 205 0.02 28.47 29.95
C ARG A 205 0.16 29.86 30.56
N ASN A 206 0.32 29.95 31.88
CA ASN A 206 0.47 31.22 32.60
C ASN A 206 0.97 30.98 34.02
N GLY A 207 2.15 31.49 34.37
CA GLY A 207 2.74 31.30 35.70
C GLY A 207 2.80 29.81 36.06
N ARG A 208 2.25 29.40 37.20
CA ARG A 208 2.22 27.97 37.61
C ARG A 208 1.21 27.10 36.86
N LYS A 209 0.40 27.66 35.95
CA LYS A 209 -0.64 26.90 35.23
C LYS A 209 -0.05 26.17 34.03
N THR A 210 -0.34 24.87 33.94
CA THR A 210 0.11 23.98 32.88
C THR A 210 -1.07 23.51 32.03
N LEU A 211 -0.76 23.06 30.82
CA LEU A 211 -1.69 22.52 29.84
C LEU A 211 -1.07 21.24 29.27
N THR A 212 -1.85 20.18 29.18
CA THR A 212 -1.43 18.93 28.53
C THR A 212 -1.98 18.93 27.11
N THR A 213 -1.11 18.76 26.11
CA THR A 213 -1.50 18.63 24.71
C THR A 213 -1.26 17.20 24.24
N VAL A 214 -2.25 16.64 23.54
CA VAL A 214 -2.18 15.34 22.90
C VAL A 214 -2.21 15.56 21.40
N GLN A 215 -1.15 15.12 20.73
CA GLN A 215 -0.95 15.26 19.29
C GLN A 215 -0.80 13.88 18.64
N GLY A 216 -1.19 13.73 17.38
CA GLY A 216 -1.05 12.47 16.64
C GLY A 216 -2.19 11.47 16.86
N LEU A 217 -3.37 11.95 17.27
CA LEU A 217 -4.58 11.12 17.22
C LEU A 217 -5.08 11.05 15.77
N SER A 218 -5.43 9.84 15.30
CA SER A 218 -5.96 9.64 13.94
C SER A 218 -7.23 10.48 13.71
N SER A 219 -7.34 11.06 12.51
CA SER A 219 -8.50 11.82 12.03
C SER A 219 -9.79 11.00 11.97
N GLU A 220 -9.68 9.68 12.00
CA GLU A 220 -10.83 8.77 12.07
C GLU A 220 -11.59 8.89 13.40
N TYR A 221 -10.92 9.29 14.47
CA TYR A 221 -11.52 9.39 15.80
C TYR A 221 -12.16 10.76 16.01
N ASP A 222 -13.42 10.76 16.46
CA ASP A 222 -14.14 11.97 16.82
C ASP A 222 -13.55 12.59 18.12
N LEU A 223 -12.60 13.51 17.94
CA LEU A 223 -11.91 14.24 19.03
C LEU A 223 -12.88 14.93 19.99
N LYS A 224 -14.05 15.35 19.52
CA LYS A 224 -15.07 15.99 20.37
C LYS A 224 -15.69 14.99 21.35
N LYS A 225 -15.85 13.73 20.95
CA LYS A 225 -16.28 12.65 21.86
C LYS A 225 -15.19 12.29 22.87
N ILE A 226 -13.94 12.25 22.43
CA ILE A 226 -12.79 12.01 23.32
C ILE A 226 -12.71 13.10 24.39
N VAL A 227 -12.80 14.38 24.01
CA VAL A 227 -12.81 15.50 24.98
C VAL A 227 -13.96 15.38 25.98
N ARG A 228 -15.16 14.95 25.54
CA ARG A 228 -16.30 14.73 26.44
C ARG A 228 -16.05 13.61 27.45
N ALA A 229 -15.41 12.52 27.03
CA ALA A 229 -15.03 11.43 27.92
C ALA A 229 -13.94 11.87 28.90
N CYS A 230 -12.88 12.54 28.42
CA CYS A 230 -11.81 13.08 29.26
C CYS A 230 -12.32 14.09 30.29
N LYS A 231 -13.29 14.95 29.94
CA LYS A 231 -13.94 15.87 30.88
C LYS A 231 -14.67 15.15 32.01
N LYS A 232 -15.31 14.02 31.69
CA LYS A 232 -16.05 13.21 32.66
C LYS A 232 -15.12 12.41 33.59
N GLU A 233 -13.99 11.95 33.07
CA GLU A 233 -13.08 11.04 33.79
C GLU A 233 -11.98 11.79 34.56
N PHE A 234 -11.47 12.91 34.05
CA PHE A 234 -10.36 13.66 34.66
C PHE A 234 -10.81 14.91 35.44
N ALA A 235 -12.11 15.21 35.46
CA ALA A 235 -12.68 16.43 36.06
C ALA A 235 -11.97 17.74 35.62
N CYS A 236 -11.36 17.73 34.42
CA CYS A 236 -10.61 18.85 33.86
C CYS A 236 -11.32 19.43 32.64
N ASN A 237 -11.10 20.72 32.35
CA ASN A 237 -11.61 21.31 31.12
C ASN A 237 -10.69 20.95 29.93
N GLY A 238 -11.29 20.83 28.74
CA GLY A 238 -10.57 20.47 27.52
C GLY A 238 -11.22 21.04 26.26
N THR A 239 -10.39 21.30 25.25
CA THR A 239 -10.78 21.89 23.96
C THR A 239 -9.97 21.23 22.84
N VAL A 240 -10.58 21.13 21.66
CA VAL A 240 -9.88 20.76 20.42
C VAL A 240 -9.44 22.04 19.73
N VAL A 241 -8.17 22.13 19.36
CA VAL A 241 -7.58 23.29 18.66
C VAL A 241 -6.89 22.79 17.41
N GLU A 242 -7.05 23.48 16.29
CA GLU A 242 -6.28 23.21 15.08
C GLU A 242 -4.92 23.95 15.14
N HIS A 243 -3.83 23.21 15.01
CA HIS A 243 -2.48 23.76 14.92
C HIS A 243 -1.96 23.69 13.47
N PRO A 244 -1.33 24.76 12.95
CA PRO A 244 -0.84 24.82 11.57
C PRO A 244 0.18 23.75 11.17
N GLU A 245 0.92 23.21 12.14
CA GLU A 245 2.01 22.24 11.93
C GLU A 245 1.61 20.79 12.28
N TYR A 246 0.60 20.60 13.14
CA TYR A 246 0.28 19.30 13.75
C TYR A 246 -1.19 18.87 13.59
N GLY A 247 -2.01 19.67 12.89
CA GLY A 247 -3.43 19.38 12.70
C GLY A 247 -4.27 19.58 13.96
N GLU A 248 -5.36 18.82 14.10
CA GLU A 248 -6.22 18.89 15.28
C GLU A 248 -5.52 18.31 16.52
N VAL A 249 -5.37 19.13 17.56
CA VAL A 249 -4.76 18.73 18.84
C VAL A 249 -5.76 18.86 19.98
N LEU A 250 -5.66 17.92 20.92
CA LEU A 250 -6.49 17.92 22.12
C LEU A 250 -5.74 18.63 23.24
N GLN A 251 -6.36 19.65 23.84
CA GLN A 251 -5.80 20.42 24.94
C GLN A 251 -6.59 20.17 26.22
N LEU A 252 -5.92 19.75 27.29
CA LEU A 252 -6.48 19.58 28.64
C LEU A 252 -5.83 20.55 29.63
N GLN A 253 -6.62 21.07 30.57
CA GLN A 253 -6.09 21.91 31.65
C GLN A 253 -5.39 21.08 32.73
N GLY A 254 -4.20 21.54 33.13
CA GLY A 254 -3.36 20.88 34.14
C GLY A 254 -2.39 19.86 33.55
N ASP A 255 -1.63 19.23 34.44
CA ASP A 255 -0.78 18.07 34.12
C ASP A 255 -1.63 16.80 34.22
N GLN A 256 -1.97 16.23 33.06
CA GLN A 256 -2.83 15.05 32.93
C GLN A 256 -2.11 13.91 32.20
N ARG A 257 -0.78 13.96 32.10
CA ARG A 257 0.01 13.03 31.26
C ARG A 257 -0.20 11.57 31.63
N GLU A 258 -0.26 11.26 32.93
CA GLU A 258 -0.43 9.89 33.42
C GLU A 258 -1.87 9.39 33.16
N ASN A 259 -2.84 10.24 33.46
CA ASN A 259 -4.26 9.93 33.31
C ASN A 259 -4.66 9.72 31.84
N ILE A 260 -4.16 10.56 30.93
CA ILE A 260 -4.45 10.43 29.51
C ILE A 260 -3.77 9.21 28.89
N CYS A 261 -2.54 8.89 29.29
CA CYS A 261 -1.85 7.67 28.82
C CYS A 261 -2.59 6.40 29.25
N GLN A 262 -3.01 6.34 30.52
CA GLN A 262 -3.78 5.22 31.03
C GLN A 262 -5.14 5.10 30.33
N TRP A 263 -5.83 6.22 30.12
CA TRP A 263 -7.14 6.23 29.48
C TRP A 263 -7.09 5.84 28.01
N LEU A 264 -6.09 6.30 27.25
CA LEU A 264 -5.89 5.93 25.84
C LEU A 264 -5.60 4.43 25.69
N THR A 265 -4.80 3.87 26.61
CA THR A 265 -4.50 2.44 26.65
C THR A 265 -5.73 1.62 27.04
N LYS A 266 -6.47 2.06 28.06
CA LYS A 266 -7.69 1.39 28.56
C LYS A 266 -8.84 1.42 27.54
N SER A 267 -8.95 2.51 26.79
CA SER A 267 -9.98 2.67 25.76
C SER A 267 -9.66 1.91 24.47
N GLY A 268 -8.47 1.29 24.38
CA GLY A 268 -8.02 0.56 23.19
C GLY A 268 -7.73 1.44 21.98
N LEU A 269 -7.62 2.77 22.18
CA LEU A 269 -7.40 3.73 21.11
C LEU A 269 -5.95 3.76 20.64
N VAL A 270 -5.00 3.46 21.54
CA VAL A 270 -3.56 3.55 21.28
C VAL A 270 -2.85 2.40 22.00
N LYS A 271 -1.88 1.77 21.34
CA LYS A 271 -1.02 0.77 21.98
C LYS A 271 0.05 1.44 22.86
N PRO A 272 0.52 0.82 23.95
CA PRO A 272 1.57 1.39 24.81
C PRO A 272 2.84 1.79 24.06
N GLU A 273 3.17 1.04 23.00
CA GLU A 273 4.34 1.23 22.14
C GLU A 273 4.29 2.53 21.32
N GLN A 274 3.09 3.10 21.12
CA GLN A 274 2.86 4.29 20.31
C GLN A 274 2.80 5.57 21.14
N LEU A 275 2.83 5.49 22.48
CA LEU A 275 2.73 6.66 23.36
C LEU A 275 4.11 7.24 23.68
N LYS A 276 4.32 8.53 23.38
CA LYS A 276 5.54 9.26 23.76
C LYS A 276 5.20 10.44 24.66
N VAL A 277 5.57 10.33 25.94
CA VAL A 277 5.36 11.38 26.94
C VAL A 277 6.56 12.31 26.99
N HIS A 278 6.33 13.61 26.85
CA HIS A 278 7.33 14.67 26.94
C HIS A 278 7.13 15.44 28.24
N GLY A 279 8.20 15.56 29.01
CA GLY A 279 8.24 16.39 30.22
C GLY A 279 8.49 17.87 29.91
N PHE A 280 8.66 18.65 30.97
CA PHE A 280 9.16 20.03 30.92
C PHE A 280 10.62 20.08 30.47
#